data_AF-A0A821Y3V2-F1
#
_entry.id   AF-A0A821Y3V2-F1
#
_cell.length_a   1.000
_cell.length_b   1.000
_cell.length_c   1.000
_cell.angle_alpha   90.00
_cell.angle_beta   90.00
_cell.angle_gamma   90.00
#
_symmetry.space_group_name_H-M   'P 1'
#
loop_
_entity.id
_entity.type
_entity.pdbx_description
1 polymer ?
#
loop_
_entity_poly.entity_id
_entity_poly.type
_entity_poly.pdbx_seq_one_letter_code
_entity_poly.pdbx_strand_id
1 'polypeptide(L)' 'TMKNIGLYVTLINFSLLFVLSGSSYLPQWSSLDTRPLPSWYDQSKVGIFIHWGVFSVPSIDPEAW' A
#
# COMPACT_ATOMS: atom_id res chain seq x y z
N THR A 1 33.97 -23.16 20.22
CA THR A 1 34.20 -22.18 19.13
C THR A 1 33.20 -22.33 17.98
N MET A 2 32.87 -23.52 17.48
CA MET A 2 31.92 -23.71 16.36
C MET A 2 30.43 -23.53 16.72
N LYS A 3 30.00 -23.88 17.94
CA LYS A 3 28.59 -23.75 18.39
C LYS A 3 28.13 -22.28 18.48
N ASN A 4 29.03 -21.37 18.82
CA ASN A 4 28.72 -19.96 18.97
C ASN A 4 28.52 -19.28 17.60
N ILE A 5 29.26 -19.72 16.57
CA ILE A 5 29.11 -19.22 15.20
C ILE A 5 27.73 -19.56 14.65
N GLY A 6 27.27 -20.81 14.83
CA GLY A 6 25.92 -21.22 14.42
C GLY A 6 24.82 -20.41 15.12
N LEU A 7 25.01 -20.10 16.40
CA LEU A 7 24.08 -19.25 17.15
C LEU A 7 24.03 -17.82 16.58
N TYR A 8 25.17 -17.19 16.30
CA TYR A 8 25.19 -15.85 15.70
C TYR A 8 24.54 -15.82 14.32
N VAL A 9 24.77 -16.83 13.48
CA VAL A 9 24.13 -16.93 12.16
C VAL A 9 22.61 -17.01 12.30
N THR A 10 22.09 -17.83 13.22
CA THR A 10 20.64 -17.94 13.43
C THR A 10 20.04 -16.64 13.96
N LEU A 11 20.72 -15.95 14.88
CA LEU A 11 20.28 -14.65 15.40
C LEU A 11 20.25 -13.57 14.32
N ILE A 12 21.25 -13.55 13.44
CA ILE A 12 21.31 -12.62 12.30
C ILE A 12 20.16 -12.89 11.32
N ASN A 13 19.90 -14.15 10.97
CA ASN A 13 18.80 -14.52 10.08
C ASN A 13 17.44 -14.14 10.67
N PHE A 14 17.22 -14.38 11.97
CA PHE A 14 15.99 -14.01 12.65
C PHE A 14 15.78 -12.49 12.71
N SER A 15 16.83 -11.72 12.98
CA SER A 15 16.79 -10.26 12.95
C SER A 15 16.51 -9.72 11.55
N LEU A 16 17.06 -10.37 10.51
CA LEU A 16 16.84 -9.97 9.12
C LEU A 16 15.38 -10.20 8.69
N LEU A 17 14.78 -11.31 9.12
CA LEU A 17 13.36 -11.61 8.89
C LEU A 17 12.43 -10.60 9.58
N PHE A 18 12.79 -10.11 10.77
CA PHE A 18 12.02 -9.08 11.48
C PHE A 18 12.02 -7.74 10.72
N VAL A 19 13.17 -7.33 10.16
CA VAL A 19 13.29 -6.07 9.39
C VAL A 19 12.50 -6.09 8.08
N LEU A 20 12.27 -7.27 7.51
CA LEU A 20 11.49 -7.44 6.27
C LEU A 20 9.96 -7.35 6.49
N SER A 21 9.50 -7.22 7.74
CA SER A 21 8.08 -7.01 8.03
C SER A 21 7.71 -5.58 7.61
N GLY A 22 6.91 -5.45 6.55
CA GLY A 22 6.51 -4.16 5.99
C GLY A 22 5.98 -3.19 7.05
N SER A 23 6.40 -1.92 6.98
CA SER A 23 5.97 -0.89 7.91
C SER A 23 4.49 -0.53 7.69
N SER A 24 3.68 -0.61 8.74
CA SER A 24 2.32 -0.07 8.73
C SER A 24 2.35 1.46 8.74
N TYR A 25 1.47 2.09 7.98
CA TYR A 25 1.32 3.54 7.99
C TYR A 25 0.78 4.02 9.34
N LEU A 26 1.36 5.11 9.86
CA LEU A 26 0.82 5.83 11.01
C LEU A 26 -0.24 6.84 10.53
N PRO A 27 -1.21 7.23 11.38
CA PRO A 27 -2.25 8.22 11.03
C PRO A 27 -1.71 9.66 11.05
N GLN A 28 -0.55 9.89 10.43
CA GLN A 28 0.14 11.18 10.34
C GLN A 28 0.51 11.43 8.88
N TRP A 29 0.39 12.67 8.41
CA TRP A 29 0.65 13.03 7.01
C TRP A 29 2.05 12.63 6.54
N SER A 30 3.07 12.86 7.36
CA SER A 30 4.47 12.50 7.04
C SER A 30 4.67 11.00 6.77
N SER A 31 3.87 10.12 7.40
CA SER A 31 3.91 8.68 7.12
C SER A 31 3.11 8.35 5.86
N LEU A 32 1.91 8.89 5.73
CA LEU A 32 1.02 8.62 4.59
C LEU A 32 1.57 9.13 3.26
N ASP A 33 2.36 10.20 3.25
CA ASP A 33 2.93 10.75 2.02
C ASP A 33 4.06 9.88 1.43
N THR A 34 4.57 8.90 2.20
CA THR A 34 5.58 7.95 1.72
C THR A 34 5.04 6.80 0.88
N ARG A 35 3.71 6.74 0.67
CA ARG A 35 3.03 5.67 -0.09
C ARG A 35 3.55 5.62 -1.54
N PRO A 36 4.24 4.54 -1.97
CA PRO A 36 4.71 4.44 -3.34
C PRO A 36 3.54 4.22 -4.31
N LEU A 37 3.62 4.83 -5.49
CA LEU A 37 2.65 4.61 -6.55
C LEU A 37 2.87 3.21 -7.18
N PRO A 38 1.84 2.36 -7.29
CA PRO A 38 1.99 1.06 -7.97
C PRO A 38 2.38 1.24 -9.44
N SER A 39 3.34 0.45 -9.92
CA SER A 39 3.88 0.57 -11.27
C SER A 39 2.83 0.40 -12.37
N TRP A 40 1.87 -0.51 -12.20
CA TRP A 40 0.79 -0.73 -13.16
C TRP A 40 -0.11 0.50 -13.33
N TYR A 41 -0.30 1.27 -12.25
CA TYR A 41 -1.13 2.48 -12.26
C TYR A 41 -0.39 3.61 -12.96
N ASP A 42 0.90 3.78 -12.68
CA ASP A 42 1.72 4.76 -13.40
C ASP A 42 1.85 4.41 -14.89
N GLN A 43 2.03 3.14 -15.24
CA GLN A 43 2.15 2.70 -16.64
C GLN A 43 0.85 2.92 -17.43
N SER A 44 -0.31 2.85 -16.76
CA SER A 44 -1.61 3.08 -17.39
C SER A 44 -1.87 4.58 -17.53
N LYS A 45 -1.80 5.10 -18.77
CA LYS A 45 -1.93 6.55 -19.02
C LYS A 45 -3.37 7.02 -19.29
N VAL A 46 -4.30 6.09 -19.52
CA VAL A 46 -5.71 6.38 -19.81
C VAL A 46 -6.59 5.45 -18.97
N GLY A 47 -7.61 6.02 -18.33
CA GLY A 47 -8.61 5.28 -17.56
C GLY A 47 -10.02 5.80 -17.86
N ILE A 48 -11.00 4.92 -17.74
CA ILE A 48 -12.43 5.25 -17.82
C ILE A 48 -13.00 5.08 -16.42
N PHE A 49 -13.73 6.09 -15.93
CA PHE A 49 -14.45 6.02 -14.68
C PHE A 49 -15.96 6.10 -14.93
N ILE A 50 -16.72 5.25 -14.25
CA ILE A 50 -18.16 5.15 -14.40
C ILE A 50 -18.81 5.45 -13.05
N HIS A 51 -19.60 6.51 -13.01
CA HIS A 51 -20.48 6.82 -11.88
C HIS A 51 -21.82 6.11 -12.10
N TRP A 52 -21.98 4.93 -11.50
CA TRP A 52 -23.23 4.18 -11.55
C TRP A 52 -23.65 3.71 -10.15
N GLY A 53 -24.91 3.94 -9.80
CA GLY A 53 -25.49 3.51 -8.55
C GLY A 53 -26.97 3.88 -8.45
N VAL A 54 -27.56 3.77 -7.26
CA VAL A 54 -28.99 4.08 -7.04
C VAL A 54 -29.32 5.55 -7.38
N PHE A 55 -28.35 6.45 -7.24
CA PHE A 55 -28.47 7.85 -7.68
C PHE A 55 -28.68 8.01 -9.19
N SER A 56 -28.31 7.03 -10.01
CA SER A 56 -28.53 7.03 -11.46
C SER A 56 -29.96 6.63 -11.85
N VAL A 57 -30.69 5.94 -10.97
CA VAL A 57 -32.06 5.44 -11.24
C VAL A 57 -33.02 6.55 -11.65
N PRO A 58 -33.14 7.67 -10.91
CA PRO A 58 -34.06 8.73 -11.30
C PRO A 58 -33.54 9.54 -12.51
N SER A 59 -32.30 9.32 -12.96
CA SER A 59 -31.70 10.03 -14.10
C SER A 59 -31.86 11.56 -14.01
N ILE A 60 -31.77 12.09 -12.78
CA ILE A 60 -31.89 13.53 -12.52
C ILE A 60 -30.55 14.18 -12.85
N ASP A 61 -30.62 15.29 -13.57
CA ASP A 61 -29.49 16.17 -13.83
C ASP A 61 -29.00 16.78 -12.49
N PRO A 62 -27.74 16.57 -12.09
CA PRO A 62 -27.18 17.19 -10.88
C PRO A 62 -27.23 18.72 -10.89
N GLU A 63 -27.29 19.35 -12.07
CA GLU A 63 -27.34 20.80 -12.25
C GLU A 63 -28.77 21.38 -12.21
N ALA A 64 -29.80 20.54 -12.06
CA ALA A 64 -31.21 20.97 -11.99
C ALA A 64 -31.66 21.51 -10.62
N TRP A 65 -30.71 21.88 -9.74
CA TRP A 65 -30.92 22.44 -8.40
C TRP A 65 -30.06 23.69 -8.17
#